data_AF-A0A8H6KY44-F1
#
_entry.id   AF-A0A8H6KY44-F1
#
_cell.length_a   1.000
_cell.length_b   1.000
_cell.length_c   1.000
_cell.angle_alpha   90.00
_cell.angle_beta   90.00
_cell.angle_gamma   90.00
#
_symmetry.space_group_name_H-M   'P 1'
#
loop_
_entity.id
_entity.type
_entity.pdbx_description
1 polymer ?
#
loop_
_entity_poly.entity_id
_entity_poly.type
_entity_poly.pdbx_seq_one_letter_code
_entity_poly.pdbx_strand_id
1 'polypeptide(L)'
;MRFFAFASLLALASALPAALSPVSEHATDLATRGSEAVAPAVIVDRQAGGNPFDQTYSWPSDSVYGGGISVQFEATNLGGGKYRFDFWNTGPLNGGDWNFRVSNAGNTLGEKVVAPRGTASIEVQQTGENFNIYISHV
;
A
#
# COMPACT_ATOMS: atom_id res chain seq x y z
N MET A 1 -61.45 -8.42 -23.55
CA MET A 1 -60.36 -8.80 -22.63
C MET A 1 -60.28 -10.32 -22.65
N ARG A 2 -59.55 -10.99 -23.57
CA ARG A 2 -58.09 -11.19 -23.73
C ARG A 2 -57.41 -11.98 -22.59
N PHE A 3 -57.26 -13.29 -22.85
CA PHE A 3 -56.15 -14.22 -22.55
C PHE A 3 -55.94 -14.66 -21.08
N PHE A 4 -56.23 -15.93 -20.75
CA PHE A 4 -55.42 -17.17 -20.86
C PHE A 4 -54.49 -17.40 -19.64
N ALA A 5 -54.69 -18.55 -19.01
CA ALA A 5 -53.99 -19.06 -17.83
C ALA A 5 -52.51 -19.38 -18.09
N PHE A 6 -51.67 -19.37 -17.04
CA PHE A 6 -50.64 -20.40 -16.82
C PHE A 6 -50.18 -20.39 -15.36
N ALA A 7 -50.55 -21.45 -14.64
CA ALA A 7 -49.94 -21.86 -13.39
C ALA A 7 -48.67 -22.64 -13.73
N SER A 8 -47.52 -22.24 -13.17
CA SER A 8 -46.30 -23.05 -13.17
C SER A 8 -45.38 -22.62 -12.04
N LEU A 9 -45.61 -23.14 -10.83
CA LEU A 9 -44.62 -23.21 -9.76
C LEU A 9 -43.99 -24.61 -9.78
N LEU A 10 -43.04 -24.79 -10.69
CA LEU A 10 -41.96 -25.79 -10.57
C LEU A 10 -40.84 -25.14 -9.74
N ALA A 11 -40.08 -25.77 -8.85
CA ALA A 11 -39.95 -27.16 -8.46
C ALA A 11 -39.05 -27.22 -7.20
N LEU A 12 -39.10 -28.37 -6.51
CA LEU A 12 -38.03 -29.02 -5.75
C LEU A 12 -37.45 -28.32 -4.51
N ALA A 13 -38.07 -28.64 -3.37
CA ALA A 13 -37.31 -28.95 -2.16
C ALA A 13 -36.62 -30.31 -2.33
N SER A 14 -35.28 -30.35 -2.33
CA SER A 14 -34.54 -31.59 -2.12
C SER A 14 -33.14 -31.34 -1.57
N ALA A 15 -32.97 -31.75 -0.31
CA ALA A 15 -31.77 -32.32 0.31
C ALA A 15 -30.47 -31.51 0.24
N LEU A 16 -30.11 -30.83 1.35
CA LEU A 16 -28.70 -30.61 1.68
C LEU A 16 -28.18 -31.87 2.38
N PRO A 17 -27.18 -32.57 1.84
CA PRO A 17 -26.39 -33.51 2.61
C PRO A 17 -25.44 -32.72 3.52
N ALA A 18 -25.38 -33.12 4.79
CA ALA A 18 -24.30 -32.75 5.67
C ALA A 18 -22.96 -33.22 5.08
N ALA A 19 -22.14 -32.29 4.60
CA ALA A 19 -20.74 -32.54 4.25
C ALA A 19 -19.86 -32.06 5.42
N LEU A 20 -19.21 -33.03 6.06
CA LEU A 20 -18.21 -32.85 7.09
C LEU A 20 -16.86 -32.43 6.48
N SER A 21 -16.21 -31.46 7.14
CA SER A 21 -14.75 -31.24 7.24
C SER A 21 -14.04 -30.59 6.02
N PRO A 22 -12.89 -29.89 6.19
CA PRO A 22 -11.94 -29.97 7.31
C PRO A 22 -11.55 -28.63 7.98
N VAL A 23 -10.95 -28.77 9.16
CA VAL A 23 -10.04 -27.83 9.81
C VAL A 23 -9.17 -27.13 8.76
N SER A 24 -9.28 -25.80 8.67
CA SER A 24 -8.30 -24.99 7.97
C SER A 24 -7.07 -24.89 8.84
N GLU A 25 -6.10 -25.75 8.55
CA GLU A 25 -4.71 -25.60 8.95
C GLU A 25 -4.17 -24.25 8.43
N HIS A 26 -3.35 -23.62 9.27
CA HIS A 26 -2.45 -22.51 8.99
C HIS A 26 -2.28 -22.13 7.50
N ALA A 27 -2.98 -21.08 7.06
CA ALA A 27 -2.57 -20.29 5.90
C ALA A 27 -1.83 -19.05 6.41
N THR A 28 -0.51 -19.16 6.49
CA THR A 28 0.40 -18.01 6.55
C THR A 28 0.29 -17.32 5.19
N ASP A 29 -0.69 -16.43 5.05
CA ASP A 29 -0.96 -15.74 3.79
C ASP A 29 0.11 -14.67 3.57
N LEU A 30 1.21 -15.10 2.96
CA LEU A 30 2.19 -14.23 2.34
C LEU A 30 1.51 -13.59 1.14
N ALA A 31 0.88 -12.43 1.37
CA ALA A 31 0.14 -11.69 0.38
C ALA A 31 0.98 -11.55 -0.91
N THR A 32 0.57 -12.33 -1.90
CA THR A 32 1.12 -12.31 -3.25
C THR A 32 0.65 -11.01 -3.91
N ARG A 33 1.39 -9.90 -3.71
CA ARG A 33 1.25 -8.70 -4.53
C ARG A 33 1.89 -8.97 -5.90
N GLY A 34 1.17 -9.71 -6.73
CA GLY A 34 1.45 -9.86 -8.15
C GLY A 34 0.23 -9.42 -8.93
N SER A 35 0.26 -8.19 -9.45
CA SER A 35 -0.26 -7.79 -10.76
C SER A 35 -0.09 -6.27 -10.93
N GLU A 36 0.79 -5.91 -11.87
CA GLU A 36 0.81 -4.64 -12.60
C GLU A 36 1.21 -3.35 -11.84
N ALA A 37 2.50 -3.23 -11.53
CA ALA A 37 3.13 -1.92 -11.33
C ALA A 37 4.20 -1.72 -12.41
N VAL A 38 3.91 -0.86 -13.39
CA VAL A 38 4.86 -0.43 -14.43
C VAL A 38 5.72 0.70 -13.86
N ALA A 39 6.68 0.34 -13.01
CA ALA A 39 7.86 1.15 -12.69
C ALA A 39 8.88 0.23 -12.00
N PRO A 40 10.19 0.38 -12.24
CA PRO A 40 11.19 -0.38 -11.50
C PRO A 40 11.13 0.05 -10.03
N ALA A 41 10.62 -0.82 -9.17
CA ALA A 41 10.74 -0.66 -7.73
C ALA A 41 12.23 -0.74 -7.37
N VAL A 42 12.85 0.40 -7.06
CA VAL A 42 14.22 0.43 -6.54
C VAL A 42 14.14 0.05 -5.06
N ILE A 43 14.34 -1.24 -4.77
CA ILE A 43 14.39 -1.78 -3.41
C ILE A 43 15.86 -1.80 -2.96
N VAL A 44 16.22 -0.97 -1.97
CA VAL A 44 17.56 -0.98 -1.37
C VAL A 44 17.48 -1.63 0.00
N ASP A 45 18.19 -2.74 0.23
CA ASP A 45 18.25 -3.38 1.54
C ASP A 45 18.88 -2.42 2.56
N ARG A 46 18.21 -2.19 3.71
CA ARG A 46 18.64 -1.21 4.72
C ARG A 46 18.57 -1.80 6.13
N GLN A 47 19.75 -1.98 6.72
CA GLN A 47 19.92 -2.21 8.15
C GLN A 47 19.78 -0.89 8.92
N ALA A 48 19.42 -0.99 10.21
CA ALA A 48 19.42 0.15 11.14
C ALA A 48 20.81 0.83 11.14
N GLY A 49 20.85 2.16 10.98
CA GLY A 49 22.10 2.94 10.85
C GLY A 49 22.68 3.07 9.44
N GLY A 50 21.95 2.64 8.39
CA GLY A 50 22.38 2.81 6.99
C GLY A 50 22.31 4.25 6.48
N ASN A 51 22.99 4.53 5.35
CA ASN A 51 22.91 5.82 4.66
C ASN A 51 21.45 6.22 4.38
N PRO A 52 21.12 7.52 4.44
CA PRO A 52 19.78 7.99 4.15
C PRO A 52 19.40 7.63 2.71
N PHE A 53 18.14 7.24 2.53
CA PHE A 53 17.56 7.11 1.21
C PHE A 53 17.13 8.49 0.76
N ASP A 54 17.65 8.91 -0.38
CA ASP A 54 17.39 10.21 -0.97
C ASP A 54 17.18 9.98 -2.47
N GLN A 55 15.91 10.02 -2.91
CA GLN A 55 15.53 9.74 -4.28
C GLN A 55 14.47 10.71 -4.76
N THR A 56 14.59 11.13 -6.01
CA THR A 56 13.64 12.03 -6.67
C THR A 56 12.80 11.25 -7.68
N TYR A 57 11.49 11.45 -7.62
CA TYR A 57 10.50 10.80 -8.46
C TYR A 57 9.65 11.85 -9.17
N SER A 58 9.23 11.56 -10.39
CA SER A 58 8.11 12.27 -11.01
C SER A 58 6.81 11.91 -10.28
N TRP A 59 5.86 12.85 -10.26
CA TRP A 59 4.52 12.58 -9.72
C TRP A 59 3.85 11.44 -10.51
N PRO A 60 3.49 10.31 -9.87
CA PRO A 60 2.92 9.17 -10.58
C PRO A 60 1.50 9.50 -11.08
N SER A 61 1.10 8.89 -12.19
CA SER A 61 -0.29 8.96 -12.64
C SER A 61 -1.23 8.16 -11.73
N ASP A 62 -0.72 7.08 -11.14
CA ASP A 62 -1.49 6.16 -10.29
C ASP A 62 -0.80 5.93 -8.95
N SER A 63 0.34 5.21 -8.95
CA SER A 63 1.17 5.06 -7.76
C SER A 63 2.65 4.87 -8.09
N VAL A 64 3.53 5.15 -7.12
CA VAL A 64 4.93 4.68 -7.12
C VAL A 64 5.29 4.19 -5.73
N TYR A 65 6.05 3.09 -5.68
CA TYR A 65 6.53 2.48 -4.45
C TYR A 65 8.06 2.52 -4.41
N GLY A 66 8.63 2.69 -3.23
CA GLY A 66 10.07 2.67 -3.05
C GLY A 66 10.52 2.50 -1.60
N GLY A 67 11.82 2.66 -1.38
CA GLY A 67 12.45 2.51 -0.08
C GLY A 67 13.31 1.25 0.00
N GLY A 68 13.24 0.56 1.14
CA GLY A 68 14.02 -0.64 1.44
C GLY A 68 13.21 -1.73 2.12
N ILE A 69 13.84 -2.86 2.43
CA ILE A 69 13.11 -4.06 2.92
C ILE A 69 12.26 -3.76 4.15
N SER A 70 12.80 -3.04 5.14
CA SER A 70 12.09 -2.76 6.40
C SER A 70 11.45 -1.37 6.45
N VAL A 71 11.72 -0.50 5.48
CA VAL A 71 11.35 0.92 5.53
C VAL A 71 10.91 1.36 4.15
N GLN A 72 9.61 1.51 3.97
CA GLN A 72 8.97 1.54 2.65
C GLN A 72 8.04 2.76 2.53
N PHE A 73 7.79 3.20 1.31
CA PHE A 73 6.77 4.19 1.03
C PHE A 73 6.00 3.86 -0.25
N GLU A 74 4.77 4.37 -0.32
CA GLU A 74 3.92 4.35 -1.51
C GLU A 74 3.33 5.75 -1.67
N ALA A 75 3.47 6.33 -2.86
CA ALA A 75 2.84 7.58 -3.23
C ALA A 75 1.70 7.29 -4.19
N THR A 76 0.47 7.56 -3.78
CA THR A 76 -0.75 7.30 -4.55
C THR A 76 -1.38 8.61 -5.01
N ASN A 77 -1.74 8.71 -6.28
CA ASN A 77 -2.49 9.83 -6.83
C ASN A 77 -3.95 9.77 -6.36
N LEU A 78 -4.43 10.81 -5.69
CA LEU A 78 -5.83 10.93 -5.25
C LEU A 78 -6.70 11.73 -6.25
N GLY A 79 -6.10 12.24 -7.32
CA GLY A 79 -6.73 13.17 -8.26
C GLY A 79 -6.65 14.63 -7.79
N GLY A 80 -6.93 15.56 -8.71
CA GLY A 80 -6.90 16.99 -8.41
C GLY A 80 -5.52 17.54 -8.00
N GLY A 81 -4.44 16.86 -8.41
CA GLY A 81 -3.08 17.18 -8.00
C GLY A 81 -2.78 16.87 -6.53
N LYS A 82 -3.65 16.10 -5.84
CA LYS A 82 -3.42 15.65 -4.47
C LYS A 82 -2.84 14.24 -4.47
N TYR A 83 -1.87 14.02 -3.58
CA TYR A 83 -1.22 12.74 -3.42
C TYR A 83 -1.25 12.29 -1.96
N ARG A 84 -1.48 10.99 -1.72
CA ARG A 84 -1.28 10.37 -0.41
C ARG A 84 0.05 9.65 -0.40
N PHE A 85 0.81 9.85 0.66
CA PHE A 85 2.02 9.10 0.93
C PHE A 85 1.74 8.21 2.13
N ASP A 86 1.86 6.91 1.92
CA ASP A 86 1.79 5.88 2.95
C ASP A 86 3.22 5.42 3.28
N PHE A 87 3.55 5.32 4.57
CA PHE A 87 4.87 5.00 5.08
C PHE A 87 4.80 3.77 5.98
N TRP A 88 5.77 2.87 5.86
CA TRP A 88 5.87 1.68 6.70
C TRP A 88 7.27 1.54 7.29
N ASN A 89 7.33 1.27 8.59
CA ASN A 89 8.51 0.76 9.27
C ASN A 89 8.17 -0.66 9.77
N THR A 90 8.50 -1.67 8.97
CA THR A 90 8.28 -3.08 9.29
C THR A 90 9.48 -3.73 9.98
N GLY A 91 10.47 -2.92 10.36
CA GLY A 91 11.65 -3.37 11.08
C GLY A 91 11.36 -3.99 12.45
N PRO A 92 12.34 -4.68 13.06
CA PRO A 92 12.18 -5.27 14.38
C PRO A 92 11.98 -4.19 15.45
N LEU A 93 11.38 -4.54 16.60
CA LEU A 93 11.06 -3.58 17.68
C LEU A 93 12.27 -2.79 18.20
N ASN A 94 13.49 -3.33 18.06
CA ASN A 94 14.75 -2.69 18.42
C ASN A 94 15.42 -1.95 17.24
N GLY A 95 14.76 -1.83 16.09
CA GLY A 95 15.30 -1.17 14.88
C GLY A 95 15.23 0.35 14.88
N GLY A 96 14.54 0.94 15.86
CA GLY A 96 14.40 2.39 16.02
C GLY A 96 13.41 3.06 15.06
N ASP A 97 13.20 4.35 15.30
CA ASP A 97 12.25 5.16 14.56
C ASP A 97 12.87 5.65 13.25
N TRP A 98 12.02 5.83 12.24
CA TRP A 98 12.45 6.31 10.93
C TRP A 98 11.66 7.55 10.51
N ASN A 99 12.38 8.56 10.05
CA ASN A 99 11.80 9.78 9.54
C ASN A 99 11.62 9.70 8.02
N PHE A 100 10.43 10.04 7.54
CA PHE A 100 10.04 10.08 6.14
C PHE A 100 9.67 11.52 5.78
N ARG A 101 10.39 12.11 4.83
CA ARG A 101 10.17 13.48 4.39
C ARG A 101 9.91 13.51 2.88
N VAL A 102 8.83 14.19 2.51
CA VAL A 102 8.48 14.52 1.13
C VAL A 102 8.83 15.98 0.90
N SER A 103 9.60 16.29 -0.14
CA SER A 103 10.01 17.66 -0.44
C SER A 103 10.00 17.97 -1.93
N ASN A 104 9.95 19.24 -2.30
CA ASN A 104 10.17 19.71 -3.67
C ASN A 104 10.98 21.00 -3.65
N ALA A 105 12.03 21.07 -4.48
CA ALA A 105 12.91 22.25 -4.58
C ALA A 105 13.42 22.77 -3.22
N GLY A 106 13.72 21.86 -2.28
CA GLY A 106 14.20 22.18 -0.93
C GLY A 106 13.09 22.50 0.09
N ASN A 107 11.83 22.62 -0.33
CA ASN A 107 10.70 22.85 0.57
C ASN A 107 10.11 21.52 1.04
N THR A 108 9.93 21.36 2.36
CA THR A 108 9.24 20.20 2.91
C THR A 108 7.73 20.33 2.68
N LEU A 109 7.15 19.36 1.99
CA LEU A 109 5.71 19.26 1.74
C LEU A 109 5.01 18.50 2.87
N GLY A 110 5.71 17.54 3.48
CA GLY A 110 5.26 16.87 4.69
C GLY A 110 6.28 15.86 5.20
N GLU A 111 6.14 15.52 6.48
CA GLU A 111 7.09 14.67 7.18
C GLU A 111 6.41 13.85 8.27
N LYS A 112 6.87 12.61 8.49
CA LYS A 112 6.42 11.73 9.57
C LYS A 112 7.56 10.88 10.10
N VAL A 113 7.60 10.76 11.42
CA VAL A 113 8.39 9.75 12.12
C VAL A 113 7.51 8.52 12.36
N VAL A 114 8.03 7.34 12.02
CA VAL A 114 7.34 6.06 12.13
C VAL A 114 8.15 5.11 12.99
N ALA A 115 7.59 4.73 14.13
CA ALA A 115 8.18 3.76 15.05
C ALA A 115 8.23 2.34 14.45
N PRO A 116 9.06 1.43 14.99
CA PRO A 116 9.08 0.04 14.58
C PRO A 116 7.71 -0.62 14.58
N ARG A 117 7.45 -1.44 13.54
CA ARG A 117 6.15 -2.07 13.28
C ARG A 117 5.00 -1.07 13.12
N GLY A 118 5.31 0.17 12.76
CA GLY A 118 4.37 1.25 12.60
C GLY A 118 4.10 1.60 11.14
N THR A 119 3.00 2.33 10.94
CA THR A 119 2.65 2.96 9.67
C THR A 119 2.18 4.38 9.91
N ALA A 120 2.32 5.24 8.90
CA ALA A 120 1.78 6.59 8.92
C ALA A 120 1.44 7.04 7.51
N SER A 121 0.54 8.01 7.38
CA SER A 121 0.19 8.59 6.09
C SER A 121 0.14 10.12 6.16
N ILE A 122 0.43 10.76 5.03
CA ILE A 122 0.21 12.20 4.82
C ILE A 122 -0.41 12.44 3.46
N GLU A 123 -1.16 13.53 3.33
CA GLU A 123 -1.59 14.06 2.05
C GLU A 123 -0.78 15.31 1.72
N VAL A 124 -0.32 15.41 0.47
CA VAL A 124 0.41 16.57 -0.03
C VAL A 124 -0.22 17.04 -1.33
N GLN A 125 -0.11 18.35 -1.59
CA GLN A 125 -0.44 18.92 -2.88
C GLN A 125 0.78 18.82 -3.80
N GLN A 126 0.55 18.44 -5.05
CA GLN A 126 1.55 18.46 -6.10
C GLN A 126 2.11 19.86 -6.26
N THR A 127 3.43 19.96 -6.22
CA THR A 127 4.19 21.18 -6.50
C THR A 127 5.33 20.84 -7.44
N GLY A 128 5.50 21.65 -8.49
CA GLY A 128 6.52 21.39 -9.50
C GLY A 128 6.32 20.08 -10.26
N GLU A 129 7.39 19.62 -10.92
CA GLU A 129 7.35 18.44 -11.80
C GLU A 129 7.66 17.13 -11.08
N ASN A 130 8.26 17.19 -9.89
CA ASN A 130 8.73 16.03 -9.15
C ASN A 130 8.57 16.21 -7.64
N PHE A 131 8.84 15.15 -6.90
CA PHE A 131 9.05 15.19 -5.46
C PHE A 131 10.31 14.40 -5.10
N ASN A 132 10.92 14.77 -3.99
CA ASN A 132 12.02 14.06 -3.37
C ASN A 132 11.50 13.33 -2.12
N ILE A 133 11.91 12.08 -1.96
CA ILE A 133 11.72 11.28 -0.76
C ILE A 133 13.06 11.14 -0.06
N TYR A 134 13.09 11.62 1.16
CA TYR A 134 14.20 11.45 2.08
C TYR A 134 13.76 10.57 3.25
N ILE A 135 14.49 9.47 3.49
CA ILE A 135 14.23 8.55 4.59
C ILE A 135 15.50 8.34 5.39
N SER A 136 15.46 8.69 6.68
CA SER A 136 16.61 8.57 7.58
C SER A 136 16.21 7.95 8.91
N HIS A 137 17.18 7.28 9.53
CA HIS A 137 17.06 6.81 10.91
C HIS A 137 17.08 8.01 11.86
N VAL A 138 16.33 7.92 12.98
CA VAL A 138 16.22 8.98 14.01
C VAL A 138 17.11 8.69 15.20
#